data_AF-A0A964IP50-F1
#
_entry.id   AF-A0A964IP50-F1
#
_cell.length_a   1.000
_cell.length_b   1.000
_cell.length_c   1.000
_cell.angle_alpha   90.00
_cell.angle_beta   90.00
_cell.angle_gamma   90.00
#
_symmetry.space_group_name_H-M   'P 1'
#
loop_
_entity.id
_entity.type
_entity.pdbx_description
1 polymer ?
#
loop_
_entity_poly.entity_id
_entity_poly.type
_entity_poly.pdbx_seq_one_letter_code
_entity_poly.pdbx_strand_id
1 'polypeptide(L)'
;MGAHENLEHAEHAEHAGHSNKKIALLISVIALFLAFSETFGKSAQTAALSDNVEASNLWAFFQAKTIRMTTLRTAAEQMQIISDSSTDPAAKVAMGKTIDGWKKTAARYDDEPSTNEGRKQLSARAQASEHKRDIALARYHHYETASAAFQIGIVLASATIITGMMVLAWLSGALGLVGLIFTGIGFFAPHAVHLF
;
A
#
# COMPACT_ATOMS: atom_id res chain seq x y z
N MET A 1 -55.72 3.42 -41.62
CA MET A 1 -55.26 3.27 -40.23
C MET A 1 -53.80 2.81 -40.11
N GLY A 2 -53.16 2.16 -41.10
CA GLY A 2 -51.79 1.67 -40.94
C GLY A 2 -50.61 2.67 -41.10
N ALA A 3 -50.81 3.87 -41.65
CA ALA A 3 -49.68 4.82 -41.81
C ALA A 3 -49.25 5.48 -40.49
N HIS A 4 -50.21 5.77 -39.60
CA HIS A 4 -49.93 6.34 -38.29
C HIS A 4 -49.30 5.32 -37.32
N GLU A 5 -49.76 4.07 -37.31
CA GLU A 5 -49.17 3.01 -36.47
C GLU A 5 -47.71 2.69 -36.87
N ASN A 6 -47.38 2.71 -38.17
CA ASN A 6 -46.00 2.50 -38.63
C ASN A 6 -45.08 3.69 -38.29
N LEU A 7 -45.62 4.92 -38.24
CA LEU A 7 -44.88 6.11 -37.82
C LEU A 7 -44.61 6.11 -36.31
N GLU A 8 -45.59 5.73 -35.48
CA GLU A 8 -45.40 5.60 -34.02
C GLU A 8 -44.39 4.50 -33.67
N HIS A 9 -44.42 3.36 -34.36
CA HIS A 9 -43.41 2.31 -34.18
C HIS A 9 -42.01 2.72 -34.64
N ALA A 10 -41.90 3.51 -35.71
CA ALA A 10 -40.62 4.06 -36.16
C ALA A 10 -40.07 5.10 -35.16
N GLU A 11 -40.91 5.97 -34.61
CA GLU A 11 -40.53 6.97 -33.60
C GLU A 11 -40.05 6.30 -32.30
N HIS A 12 -40.78 5.27 -31.83
CA HIS A 12 -40.37 4.50 -30.65
C HIS A 12 -39.06 3.73 -30.86
N ALA A 13 -38.83 3.17 -32.05
CA ALA A 13 -37.57 2.51 -32.41
C ALA A 13 -36.40 3.50 -32.50
N GLU A 14 -36.62 4.70 -33.05
CA GLU A 14 -35.61 5.75 -33.14
C GLU A 14 -35.23 6.28 -31.75
N HIS A 15 -36.23 6.56 -30.90
CA HIS A 15 -36.01 6.99 -29.51
C HIS A 15 -35.28 5.94 -28.67
N ALA A 16 -35.63 4.66 -28.82
CA ALA A 16 -34.92 3.55 -28.16
C ALA A 16 -33.47 3.44 -28.66
N GLY A 17 -33.24 3.58 -29.97
CA GLY A 17 -31.90 3.61 -30.56
C GLY A 17 -31.04 4.77 -30.05
N HIS A 18 -31.63 5.95 -29.85
CA HIS A 18 -30.92 7.12 -29.34
C HIS A 18 -30.59 7.02 -27.85
N SER A 19 -31.46 6.40 -27.04
CA SER A 19 -31.21 6.13 -25.62
C SER A 19 -30.08 5.12 -25.41
N ASN A 20 -30.09 4.04 -26.19
CA ASN A 20 -29.07 2.99 -26.11
C ASN A 20 -27.67 3.51 -26.47
N LYS A 21 -27.54 4.42 -27.44
CA LYS A 21 -26.27 5.10 -27.75
C LYS A 21 -25.73 5.92 -26.57
N LYS A 22 -26.60 6.64 -25.85
CA LYS A 22 -26.21 7.42 -24.66
C LYS A 22 -25.75 6.52 -23.52
N ILE A 23 -26.43 5.40 -23.29
CA ILE A 23 -26.05 4.42 -22.26
C ILE A 23 -24.74 3.72 -22.64
N ALA A 24 -24.54 3.38 -23.91
CA ALA A 24 -23.26 2.83 -24.39
C ALA A 24 -22.09 3.80 -24.16
N LEU A 25 -22.30 5.10 -24.42
CA LEU A 25 -21.30 6.13 -24.12
C LEU A 25 -21.00 6.22 -22.61
N LEU A 26 -22.04 6.15 -21.76
CA LEU A 26 -21.88 6.12 -20.30
C LEU A 26 -21.00 4.93 -19.87
N ILE A 27 -21.26 3.74 -20.40
CA ILE A 27 -20.45 2.54 -20.12
C ILE A 27 -18.99 2.78 -20.51
N SER A 28 -18.73 3.32 -21.71
CA SER A 28 -17.36 3.60 -22.17
C SER A 28 -16.63 4.59 -21.26
N VAL A 29 -17.31 5.62 -20.78
CA VAL A 29 -16.72 6.60 -19.85
C VAL A 29 -16.43 5.96 -18.48
N ILE A 30 -17.38 5.20 -17.92
CA ILE A 30 -17.15 4.50 -16.65
C ILE A 30 -16.00 3.48 -16.78
N ALA A 31 -15.94 2.74 -17.88
CA ALA A 31 -14.88 1.78 -18.15
C ALA A 31 -13.49 2.42 -18.26
N LEU A 32 -13.40 3.64 -18.81
CA LEU A 32 -12.14 4.40 -18.82
C LEU A 32 -11.66 4.70 -17.40
N PHE A 33 -12.55 5.16 -16.53
CA PHE A 33 -12.19 5.44 -15.13
C PHE A 33 -11.91 4.18 -14.32
N LEU A 34 -12.60 3.08 -14.60
CA LEU A 34 -12.27 1.76 -14.06
C LEU A 34 -10.82 1.38 -14.40
N ALA A 35 -10.43 1.51 -15.67
CA ALA A 35 -9.06 1.18 -16.10
C ALA A 35 -8.01 2.01 -15.37
N PHE A 36 -8.27 3.30 -15.12
CA PHE A 36 -7.38 4.14 -14.31
C PHE A 36 -7.34 3.70 -12.85
N SER A 37 -8.50 3.45 -12.24
CA SER A 37 -8.60 3.00 -10.85
C SER A 37 -7.86 1.68 -10.63
N GLU A 38 -8.05 0.69 -11.51
CA GLU A 38 -7.34 -0.59 -11.43
C GLU A 38 -5.83 -0.44 -11.65
N THR A 39 -5.40 0.46 -12.55
CA THR A 39 -3.97 0.74 -12.78
C THR A 39 -3.33 1.38 -11.55
N PHE A 40 -3.99 2.36 -10.95
CA PHE A 40 -3.51 3.00 -9.73
C PHE A 40 -3.56 2.05 -8.52
N GLY A 41 -4.60 1.21 -8.43
CA GLY A 41 -4.72 0.14 -7.43
C GLY A 41 -3.53 -0.82 -7.50
N LYS A 42 -3.23 -1.38 -8.67
CA LYS A 42 -2.07 -2.28 -8.86
C LYS A 42 -0.74 -1.60 -8.54
N SER A 43 -0.58 -0.33 -8.93
CA SER A 43 0.63 0.44 -8.60
C SER A 43 0.78 0.65 -7.08
N ALA A 44 -0.31 1.03 -6.40
CA ALA A 44 -0.32 1.23 -4.95
C ALA A 44 -0.08 -0.09 -4.19
N GLN A 45 -0.67 -1.19 -4.65
CA GLN A 45 -0.42 -2.53 -4.11
C GLN A 45 1.05 -2.94 -4.25
N THR A 46 1.64 -2.69 -5.42
CA THR A 46 3.06 -2.99 -5.68
C THR A 46 3.98 -2.17 -4.77
N ALA A 47 3.67 -0.87 -4.61
CA ALA A 47 4.40 0.00 -3.69
C ALA A 47 4.29 -0.48 -2.25
N ALA A 48 3.08 -0.81 -1.78
CA ALA A 48 2.85 -1.35 -0.45
C ALA A 48 3.64 -2.64 -0.19
N LEU A 49 3.66 -3.55 -1.17
CA LEU A 49 4.43 -4.79 -1.06
C LEU A 49 5.94 -4.50 -1.02
N SER A 50 6.44 -3.62 -1.88
CA SER A 50 7.84 -3.22 -1.92
C SER A 50 8.29 -2.60 -0.60
N ASP A 51 7.51 -1.65 -0.08
CA ASP A 51 7.79 -0.96 1.19
C ASP A 51 7.68 -1.92 2.40
N ASN A 52 6.79 -2.91 2.34
CA ASN A 52 6.71 -3.97 3.35
C ASN A 52 7.95 -4.87 3.33
N VAL A 53 8.41 -5.28 2.15
CA VAL A 53 9.65 -6.06 2.00
C VAL A 53 10.86 -5.27 2.49
N GLU A 54 10.95 -3.98 2.15
CA GLU A 54 12.02 -3.11 2.66
C GLU A 54 11.99 -3.00 4.19
N ALA A 55 10.82 -2.75 4.79
CA ALA A 55 10.66 -2.70 6.25
C ALA A 55 11.07 -4.02 6.91
N SER A 56 10.62 -5.16 6.37
CA SER A 56 10.94 -6.50 6.85
C SER A 56 12.45 -6.77 6.83
N ASN A 57 13.12 -6.41 5.73
CA ASN A 57 14.57 -6.54 5.59
C ASN A 57 15.31 -5.67 6.62
N LEU A 58 14.89 -4.42 6.81
CA LEU A 58 15.49 -3.51 7.80
C LEU A 58 15.32 -4.03 9.23
N TRP A 59 14.15 -4.56 9.57
CA TRP A 59 13.93 -5.21 10.86
C TRP A 59 14.77 -6.49 11.04
N ALA A 60 14.99 -7.26 9.97
CA ALA A 60 15.89 -8.41 10.01
C ALA A 60 17.34 -7.99 10.28
N PHE A 61 17.83 -6.91 9.64
CA PHE A 61 19.16 -6.35 9.94
C PHE A 61 19.26 -5.83 11.37
N PHE A 62 18.23 -5.14 11.87
CA PHE A 62 18.15 -4.68 13.25
C PHE A 62 18.25 -5.86 14.25
N GLN A 63 17.50 -6.93 14.01
CA GLN A 63 17.53 -8.14 14.83
C GLN A 63 18.90 -8.81 14.78
N ALA A 64 19.50 -8.95 13.59
CA ALA A 64 20.85 -9.50 13.44
C ALA A 64 21.89 -8.70 14.21
N LYS A 65 21.85 -7.35 14.16
CA LYS A 65 22.75 -6.50 14.96
C LYS A 65 22.48 -6.63 16.45
N THR A 66 21.21 -6.73 16.86
CA THR A 66 20.84 -6.97 18.26
C THR A 66 21.46 -8.27 18.78
N ILE A 67 21.35 -9.37 18.03
CA ILE A 67 21.93 -10.67 18.39
C ILE A 67 23.45 -10.57 18.49
N ARG A 68 24.13 -10.05 17.46
CA ARG A 68 25.60 -9.88 17.45
C ARG A 68 26.09 -9.03 18.61
N MET A 69 25.35 -7.97 18.94
CA MET A 69 25.63 -7.11 20.08
C MET A 69 25.50 -7.85 21.41
N THR A 70 24.42 -8.61 21.60
CA THR A 70 24.23 -9.44 22.79
C THR A 70 25.37 -10.44 22.94
N THR A 71 25.75 -11.15 21.86
CA THR A 71 26.89 -12.08 21.89
C THR A 71 28.19 -11.40 22.32
N LEU A 72 28.51 -10.23 21.76
CA LEU A 72 29.72 -9.49 22.14
C LEU A 72 29.70 -8.99 23.59
N ARG A 73 28.53 -8.54 24.08
CA ARG A 73 28.37 -8.10 25.47
C ARG A 73 28.54 -9.26 26.44
N THR A 74 27.85 -10.39 26.21
CA THR A 74 27.98 -11.59 27.03
C THR A 74 29.42 -12.12 27.03
N ALA A 75 30.10 -12.13 25.87
CA ALA A 75 31.50 -12.52 25.79
C ALA A 75 32.43 -11.58 26.59
N ALA A 76 32.19 -10.26 26.51
CA ALA A 76 32.93 -9.26 27.27
C ALA A 76 32.72 -9.39 28.79
N GLU A 77 31.48 -9.64 29.22
CA GLU A 77 31.14 -9.90 30.63
C GLU A 77 31.80 -11.17 31.14
N GLN A 78 31.74 -12.27 30.38
CA GLN A 78 32.38 -13.53 30.75
C GLN A 78 33.90 -13.39 30.86
N MET A 79 34.53 -12.67 29.92
CA MET A 79 35.97 -12.41 29.95
C MET A 79 36.36 -11.45 31.08
N GLN A 80 35.50 -10.50 31.43
CA GLN A 80 35.72 -9.62 32.58
C GLN A 80 35.80 -10.42 33.88
N ILE A 81 34.87 -11.37 34.10
CA ILE A 81 34.88 -12.24 35.29
C ILE A 81 36.21 -13.02 35.38
N ILE A 82 36.68 -13.58 34.26
CA ILE A 82 37.95 -14.31 34.20
C ILE A 82 39.12 -13.37 34.50
N SER A 83 39.14 -12.19 33.87
CA SER A 83 40.17 -11.17 34.08
C SER A 83 40.26 -10.72 35.54
N ASP A 84 39.12 -10.53 36.20
CA ASP A 84 39.04 -10.10 37.60
C ASP A 84 39.61 -11.17 38.55
N SER A 85 39.39 -12.45 38.22
CA SER A 85 39.92 -13.60 38.98
C SER A 85 41.40 -13.92 38.71
N SER A 86 41.99 -13.37 37.65
CA SER A 86 43.38 -13.64 37.29
C SER A 86 44.35 -13.00 38.28
N THR A 87 45.49 -13.64 38.54
CA THR A 87 46.60 -13.08 39.34
C THR A 87 47.75 -12.57 38.47
N ASP A 88 47.77 -12.89 37.17
CA ASP A 88 48.79 -12.46 36.22
C ASP A 88 48.48 -11.07 35.64
N PRO A 89 49.32 -10.05 35.91
CA PRO A 89 49.13 -8.70 35.37
C PRO A 89 49.16 -8.63 33.83
N ALA A 90 49.99 -9.45 33.17
CA ALA A 90 50.09 -9.42 31.71
C ALA A 90 48.81 -9.96 31.05
N ALA A 91 48.26 -11.05 31.60
CA ALA A 91 46.97 -11.59 31.17
C ALA A 91 45.82 -10.59 31.35
N LYS A 92 45.78 -9.84 32.47
CA LYS A 92 44.75 -8.80 32.70
C LYS A 92 44.77 -7.72 31.64
N VAL A 93 45.95 -7.23 31.27
CA VAL A 93 46.08 -6.19 30.22
C VAL A 93 45.60 -6.71 28.86
N ALA A 94 45.98 -7.94 28.49
CA ALA A 94 45.56 -8.55 27.23
C ALA A 94 44.04 -8.78 27.16
N MET A 95 43.43 -9.30 28.23
CA MET A 95 41.98 -9.48 28.33
C MET A 95 41.25 -8.13 28.33
N GLY A 96 41.73 -7.14 29.08
CA GLY A 96 41.17 -5.79 29.11
C GLY A 96 41.09 -5.14 27.73
N LYS A 97 42.15 -5.24 26.92
CA LYS A 97 42.15 -4.75 25.53
C LYS A 97 41.07 -5.42 24.67
N THR A 98 40.86 -6.73 24.86
CA THR A 98 39.86 -7.50 24.11
C THR A 98 38.44 -7.12 24.54
N ILE A 99 38.20 -7.02 25.84
CA ILE A 99 36.93 -6.56 26.44
C ILE A 99 36.56 -5.17 25.89
N ASP A 100 37.51 -4.22 25.90
CA ASP A 100 37.27 -2.88 25.38
C ASP A 100 36.97 -2.87 23.88
N GLY A 101 37.65 -3.71 23.11
CA GLY A 101 37.40 -3.89 21.68
C GLY A 101 35.98 -4.40 21.40
N TRP A 102 35.52 -5.39 22.16
CA TRP A 102 34.16 -5.92 22.05
C TRP A 102 33.10 -4.91 22.50
N LYS A 103 33.32 -4.20 23.62
CA LYS A 103 32.43 -3.13 24.09
C LYS A 103 32.29 -2.01 23.06
N LYS A 104 33.40 -1.55 22.46
CA LYS A 104 33.39 -0.55 21.39
C LYS A 104 32.64 -1.03 20.14
N THR A 105 32.85 -2.29 19.74
CA THR A 105 32.16 -2.88 18.59
C THR A 105 30.66 -3.02 18.84
N ALA A 106 30.27 -3.46 20.03
CA ALA A 106 28.86 -3.53 20.44
C ALA A 106 28.21 -2.14 20.45
N ALA A 107 28.90 -1.11 20.97
CA ALA A 107 28.40 0.27 20.93
C ALA A 107 28.21 0.79 19.49
N ARG A 108 29.16 0.50 18.59
CA ARG A 108 29.04 0.84 17.17
C ARG A 108 27.84 0.17 16.51
N TYR A 109 27.53 -1.09 16.83
CA TYR A 109 26.32 -1.74 16.30
C TYR A 109 25.02 -1.08 16.77
N ASP A 110 25.01 -0.43 17.94
CA ASP A 110 23.85 0.32 18.40
C ASP A 110 23.65 1.60 17.60
N ASP A 111 24.74 2.32 17.37
CA ASP A 111 24.73 3.67 16.83
C ASP A 111 25.90 3.85 15.85
N GLU A 112 25.58 3.89 14.55
CA GLU A 112 26.56 4.07 13.47
C GLU A 112 26.02 5.07 12.44
N PRO A 113 25.99 6.38 12.76
CA PRO A 113 25.40 7.40 11.88
C PRO A 113 26.14 7.55 10.54
N SER A 114 27.45 7.28 10.51
CA SER A 114 28.27 7.45 9.31
C SER A 114 27.87 6.54 8.15
N THR A 115 27.37 5.33 8.46
CA THR A 115 26.95 4.34 7.46
C THR A 115 25.43 4.15 7.43
N ASN A 116 24.70 4.75 8.37
CA ASN A 116 23.26 4.54 8.57
C ASN A 116 22.87 3.06 8.78
N GLU A 117 23.79 2.28 9.34
CA GLU A 117 23.58 0.87 9.63
C GLU A 117 23.51 0.55 11.13
N GLY A 118 23.66 1.52 12.01
CA GLY A 118 23.44 1.28 13.44
C GLY A 118 21.98 0.90 13.70
N ARG A 119 21.73 0.16 14.78
CA ARG A 119 20.37 -0.28 15.15
C ARG A 119 19.37 0.89 15.20
N LYS A 120 19.76 2.04 15.76
CA LYS A 120 18.91 3.24 15.81
C LYS A 120 18.53 3.75 14.41
N GLN A 121 19.50 3.76 13.49
CA GLN A 121 19.28 4.21 12.12
C GLN A 121 18.44 3.18 11.34
N LEU A 122 18.69 1.88 11.53
CA LEU A 122 17.90 0.80 10.93
C LEU A 122 16.44 0.86 11.38
N SER A 123 16.16 1.05 12.68
CA SER A 123 14.79 1.15 13.19
C SER A 123 14.06 2.38 12.65
N ALA A 124 14.73 3.53 12.56
CA ALA A 124 14.14 4.74 12.01
C ALA A 124 13.77 4.57 10.52
N ARG A 125 14.65 3.93 9.74
CA ARG A 125 14.39 3.62 8.33
C ARG A 125 13.27 2.59 8.17
N ALA A 126 13.23 1.58 9.04
CA ALA A 126 12.17 0.56 9.03
C ALA A 126 10.80 1.21 9.25
N GLN A 127 10.67 2.06 10.28
CA GLN A 127 9.44 2.81 10.57
C GLN A 127 9.05 3.75 9.42
N ALA A 128 10.02 4.41 8.78
CA ALA A 128 9.74 5.24 7.61
C ALA A 128 9.19 4.41 6.44
N SER A 129 9.72 3.20 6.24
CA SER A 129 9.23 2.26 5.22
C SER A 129 7.82 1.74 5.56
N GLU A 130 7.54 1.45 6.83
CA GLU A 130 6.20 1.10 7.30
C GLU A 130 5.20 2.23 7.05
N HIS A 131 5.58 3.47 7.31
CA HIS A 131 4.71 4.61 7.05
C HIS A 131 4.40 4.76 5.55
N LYS A 132 5.39 4.59 4.67
CA LYS A 132 5.17 4.60 3.21
C LYS A 132 4.25 3.46 2.77
N ARG A 133 4.47 2.25 3.30
CA ARG A 133 3.59 1.10 3.09
C ARG A 133 2.15 1.44 3.48
N ASP A 134 1.95 2.04 4.66
CA ASP A 134 0.61 2.34 5.18
C ASP A 134 -0.11 3.39 4.31
N ILE A 135 0.62 4.39 3.81
CA ILE A 135 0.11 5.34 2.81
C ILE A 135 -0.29 4.60 1.53
N ALA A 136 0.56 3.71 1.01
CA ALA A 136 0.31 2.97 -0.21
C ALA A 136 -0.90 2.02 -0.07
N LEU A 137 -1.05 1.35 1.08
CA LEU A 137 -2.21 0.52 1.39
C LEU A 137 -3.50 1.36 1.48
N ALA A 138 -3.46 2.51 2.14
CA ALA A 138 -4.61 3.40 2.21
C ALA A 138 -5.08 3.83 0.80
N ARG A 139 -4.14 4.19 -0.08
CA ARG A 139 -4.44 4.48 -1.51
C ARG A 139 -5.07 3.27 -2.21
N TYR A 140 -4.49 2.09 -2.03
CA TYR A 140 -4.97 0.86 -2.63
C TYR A 140 -6.44 0.58 -2.27
N HIS A 141 -6.83 0.71 -1.00
CA HIS A 141 -8.20 0.46 -0.56
C HIS A 141 -9.23 1.41 -1.19
N HIS A 142 -8.87 2.69 -1.39
CA HIS A 142 -9.72 3.64 -2.11
C HIS A 142 -9.89 3.28 -3.58
N TYR A 143 -8.80 2.88 -4.25
CA TYR A 143 -8.87 2.44 -5.65
C TYR A 143 -9.65 1.14 -5.82
N GLU A 144 -9.54 0.18 -4.91
CA GLU A 144 -10.37 -1.03 -4.93
C GLU A 144 -11.86 -0.71 -4.79
N THR A 145 -12.21 0.18 -3.86
CA THR A 145 -13.59 0.62 -3.65
C THR A 145 -14.13 1.36 -4.87
N ALA A 146 -13.33 2.22 -5.49
CA ALA A 146 -13.69 2.91 -6.72
C ALA A 146 -13.89 1.94 -7.89
N SER A 147 -12.96 0.98 -8.07
CA SER A 147 -13.05 -0.05 -9.10
C SER A 147 -14.33 -0.88 -8.95
N ALA A 148 -14.66 -1.30 -7.72
CA ALA A 148 -15.91 -2.00 -7.44
C ALA A 148 -17.15 -1.16 -7.81
N ALA A 149 -17.17 0.12 -7.43
CA ALA A 149 -18.27 1.02 -7.78
C ALA A 149 -18.44 1.17 -9.30
N PHE A 150 -17.34 1.34 -10.05
CA PHE A 150 -17.37 1.42 -11.51
C PHE A 150 -17.83 0.11 -12.16
N GLN A 151 -17.35 -1.05 -11.70
CA GLN A 151 -17.77 -2.35 -12.21
C GLN A 151 -19.28 -2.58 -12.00
N ILE A 152 -19.81 -2.30 -10.80
CA ILE A 152 -21.25 -2.39 -10.54
C ILE A 152 -22.02 -1.39 -11.42
N GLY A 153 -21.50 -0.16 -11.57
CA GLY A 153 -22.07 0.85 -12.45
C GLY A 153 -22.20 0.37 -13.90
N ILE A 154 -21.16 -0.26 -14.45
CA ILE A 154 -21.17 -0.84 -15.81
C ILE A 154 -22.23 -1.94 -15.94
N VAL A 155 -22.36 -2.81 -14.93
CA VAL A 155 -23.39 -3.87 -14.92
C VAL A 155 -24.79 -3.28 -14.93
N LEU A 156 -25.07 -2.24 -14.12
CA LEU A 156 -26.38 -1.56 -14.09
C LEU A 156 -26.69 -0.83 -15.42
N ALA A 157 -25.71 -0.16 -16.01
CA ALA A 157 -25.89 0.47 -17.32
C ALA A 157 -26.18 -0.58 -18.41
N SER A 158 -25.47 -1.71 -18.39
CA SER A 158 -25.71 -2.82 -19.31
C SER A 158 -27.11 -3.42 -19.13
N ALA A 159 -27.57 -3.59 -17.88
CA ALA A 159 -28.93 -4.04 -17.57
C ALA A 159 -30.00 -3.04 -18.04
N THR A 160 -29.68 -1.74 -18.09
CA THR A 160 -30.58 -0.70 -18.61
C THR A 160 -30.87 -0.90 -20.11
N ILE A 161 -29.86 -1.29 -20.89
CA ILE A 161 -30.01 -1.56 -22.33
C ILE A 161 -30.97 -2.75 -22.57
N ILE A 162 -30.89 -3.78 -21.72
CA ILE A 162 -31.70 -5.00 -21.84
C ILE A 162 -33.13 -4.77 -21.36
N THR A 163 -33.29 -4.11 -20.21
CA THR A 163 -34.59 -3.98 -19.52
C THR A 163 -35.38 -2.74 -19.93
N GLY A 164 -34.73 -1.73 -20.53
CA GLY A 164 -35.32 -0.43 -20.84
C GLY A 164 -35.58 0.45 -19.60
N MET A 165 -35.22 0.01 -18.39
CA MET A 165 -35.50 0.73 -17.14
C MET A 165 -34.51 1.87 -16.89
N MET A 166 -34.89 3.12 -17.18
CA MET A 166 -33.97 4.27 -17.02
C MET A 166 -33.50 4.52 -15.59
N VAL A 167 -34.21 4.03 -14.57
CA VAL A 167 -33.76 4.08 -13.17
C VAL A 167 -32.39 3.43 -12.99
N LEU A 168 -32.11 2.34 -13.72
CA LEU A 168 -30.83 1.63 -13.65
C LEU A 168 -29.67 2.48 -14.22
N ALA A 169 -29.92 3.30 -15.24
CA ALA A 169 -28.93 4.22 -15.79
C ALA A 169 -28.59 5.35 -14.81
N TRP A 170 -29.57 5.87 -14.07
CA TRP A 170 -29.34 6.84 -13.00
C TRP A 170 -28.51 6.26 -11.85
N LEU A 171 -28.84 5.05 -11.41
CA LEU A 171 -28.06 4.34 -10.39
C LEU A 171 -26.62 4.06 -10.86
N SER A 172 -26.45 3.68 -12.12
CA SER A 172 -25.13 3.53 -12.74
C SER A 172 -24.33 4.83 -12.72
N GLY A 173 -24.95 5.95 -13.13
CA GLY A 173 -24.31 7.27 -13.07
C GLY A 173 -23.93 7.69 -11.65
N ALA A 174 -24.79 7.42 -10.67
CA ALA A 174 -24.50 7.69 -9.26
C ALA A 174 -23.31 6.87 -8.75
N LEU A 175 -23.23 5.58 -9.09
CA LEU A 175 -22.07 4.74 -8.77
C LEU A 175 -20.80 5.19 -9.48
N GLY A 176 -20.90 5.65 -10.73
CA GLY A 176 -19.79 6.29 -11.43
C GLY A 176 -19.26 7.50 -10.69
N LEU A 177 -20.14 8.36 -10.17
CA LEU A 177 -19.73 9.51 -9.36
C LEU A 177 -19.06 9.08 -8.04
N VAL A 178 -19.61 8.06 -7.36
CA VAL A 178 -18.99 7.48 -6.16
C VAL A 178 -17.59 6.96 -6.47
N GLY A 179 -17.40 6.23 -7.57
CA GLY A 179 -16.09 5.74 -8.00
C GLY A 179 -15.10 6.88 -8.27
N LEU A 180 -15.53 7.97 -8.90
CA LEU A 180 -14.70 9.15 -9.11
C LEU A 180 -14.27 9.81 -7.79
N ILE A 181 -15.19 9.92 -6.83
CA ILE A 181 -14.91 10.47 -5.49
C ILE A 181 -13.84 9.62 -4.80
N PHE A 182 -14.01 8.30 -4.73
CA PHE A 182 -13.02 7.42 -4.10
C PHE A 182 -11.67 7.42 -4.83
N THR A 183 -11.67 7.47 -6.17
CA THR A 183 -10.43 7.63 -6.95
C THR A 183 -9.71 8.93 -6.59
N GLY A 184 -10.46 10.03 -6.47
CA GLY A 184 -9.93 11.33 -6.05
C GLY A 184 -9.40 11.34 -4.62
N ILE A 185 -10.10 10.70 -3.68
CA ILE A 185 -9.65 10.55 -2.29
C ILE A 185 -8.35 9.75 -2.25
N GLY A 186 -8.27 8.62 -2.96
CA GLY A 186 -7.05 7.83 -3.08
C GLY A 186 -5.87 8.64 -3.61
N PHE A 187 -6.11 9.53 -4.58
CA PHE A 187 -5.06 10.35 -5.17
C PHE A 187 -4.59 11.49 -4.26
N PHE A 188 -5.51 12.26 -3.68
CA PHE A 188 -5.18 13.51 -2.96
C PHE A 188 -5.09 13.35 -1.44
N ALA A 189 -5.93 12.50 -0.84
CA ALA A 189 -6.10 12.43 0.61
C ALA A 189 -6.39 11.00 1.09
N PRO A 190 -5.46 10.05 0.91
CA PRO A 190 -5.71 8.62 1.19
C PRO A 190 -6.01 8.29 2.65
N HIS A 191 -5.65 9.16 3.60
CA HIS A 191 -5.96 9.00 5.02
C HIS A 191 -7.21 9.79 5.48
N ALA A 192 -7.86 10.57 4.60
CA ALA A 192 -9.03 11.35 5.00
C ALA A 192 -10.25 10.46 5.33
N VAL A 193 -10.31 9.27 4.74
CA VAL A 193 -11.35 8.27 5.01
C VAL A 193 -10.66 6.94 5.29
N HIS A 194 -10.88 6.41 6.49
CA HIS A 194 -10.44 5.08 6.85
C HIS A 194 -11.46 4.07 6.36
N LEU A 195 -11.09 3.33 5.33
CA LEU A 195 -11.81 2.13 4.89
C LEU A 195 -11.01 0.93 5.40
N PHE A 196 -11.50 0.34 6.49
CA PHE A 196 -10.93 -0.80 7.22
C PHE A 196 -9.67 -0.50 8.05
#